data_AF-A0A1S3SI67-F1
#
_entry.id   AF-A0A1S3SI67-F1
#
_cell.length_a   1.000
_cell.length_b   1.000
_cell.length_c   1.000
_cell.angle_alpha   90.00
_cell.angle_beta   90.00
_cell.angle_gamma   90.00
#
_symmetry.space_group_name_H-M   'P 1'
#
loop_
_entity.id
_entity.type
_entity.pdbx_description
1 polymer ?
#
loop_
_entity_poly.entity_id
_entity_poly.type
_entity_poly.pdbx_seq_one_letter_code
_entity_poly.pdbx_strand_id
1 'polypeptide(L)'
;MGHSCVWIFLLSLSLSHQAVTEQAEACRTAAPADLVFLVDESWGVGQTSFSRVKDFISAIINSFQDSVVGPEGIRFGVTVYGDIPRMRIALTDYSSFEEVLRAVKDLPFEGGASSNHRRLVTGDPPPYPLPPPPSIGALTFHELQ
;
A
#
# COMPACT_ATOMS: atom_id res chain seq x y z
N MET A 1 20.48 -15.65 59.80
CA MET A 1 20.91 -15.87 58.40
C MET A 1 19.80 -15.48 57.41
N GLY A 2 19.18 -14.30 57.53
CA GLY A 2 17.90 -14.03 56.85
C GLY A 2 17.77 -12.73 56.05
N HIS A 3 18.71 -11.79 56.17
CA HIS A 3 18.57 -10.49 55.51
C HIS A 3 19.37 -10.42 54.21
N SER A 4 20.59 -10.96 54.16
CA SER A 4 21.43 -10.94 52.94
C SER A 4 20.74 -11.50 51.70
N CYS A 5 19.96 -12.58 51.84
CA CYS A 5 19.28 -13.21 50.71
C CYS A 5 18.14 -12.33 50.15
N VAL A 6 17.38 -11.68 51.04
CA VAL A 6 16.24 -10.83 50.64
C VAL A 6 16.72 -9.66 49.79
N TRP A 7 17.86 -9.07 50.13
CA TRP A 7 18.42 -7.94 49.38
C TRP A 7 18.99 -8.38 48.03
N ILE A 8 19.58 -9.57 47.94
CA ILE A 8 20.05 -10.15 46.67
C ILE A 8 18.86 -10.46 45.75
N PHE A 9 17.75 -10.98 46.28
CA PHE A 9 16.53 -11.21 45.52
C PHE A 9 15.88 -9.91 45.05
N LEU A 10 15.92 -8.84 45.85
CA LEU A 10 15.40 -7.53 45.44
C LEU A 10 16.31 -6.84 44.41
N LEU A 11 17.63 -7.01 44.52
CA LEU A 11 18.60 -6.53 43.54
C LEU A 11 18.50 -7.30 42.22
N SER A 12 18.31 -8.62 42.25
CA SER A 12 18.11 -9.41 41.03
C SER A 12 16.77 -9.09 40.38
N LEU A 13 15.70 -8.90 41.16
CA LEU A 13 14.37 -8.54 40.65
C LEU A 13 14.36 -7.14 40.03
N SER A 14 15.08 -6.18 40.62
CA SER A 14 15.25 -4.83 40.03
C SER A 14 16.14 -4.84 38.78
N LEU A 15 17.21 -5.64 38.76
CA LEU A 15 18.07 -5.82 37.59
C LEU A 15 17.35 -6.55 36.43
N SER A 16 16.43 -7.46 36.76
CA SER A 16 15.56 -8.15 35.79
C SER A 16 14.47 -7.24 35.23
N HIS A 17 14.12 -6.15 35.92
CA HIS A 17 13.07 -5.23 35.50
C HIS A 17 13.53 -4.24 34.43
N GLN A 18 14.82 -4.19 34.13
CA GLN A 18 15.34 -3.50 32.95
C GLN A 18 15.41 -4.48 31.79
N ALA A 19 14.24 -4.96 31.37
CA ALA A 19 14.10 -5.52 30.04
C ALA A 19 14.48 -4.42 29.04
N VAL A 20 15.56 -4.63 28.30
CA VAL A 20 15.96 -3.80 27.18
C VAL A 20 14.80 -3.77 26.21
N THR A 21 14.05 -2.66 26.20
CA THR A 21 13.08 -2.39 25.16
C THR A 21 13.87 -1.85 23.98
N GLU A 22 14.37 -2.75 23.13
CA GLU A 22 14.57 -2.40 21.72
C GLU A 22 13.17 -2.24 21.10
N GLN A 23 12.51 -1.12 21.42
CA GLN A 23 11.54 -0.59 20.50
C GLN A 23 12.33 0.21 19.50
N ALA A 24 12.60 -0.40 18.34
CA ALA A 24 12.83 0.38 17.14
C ALA A 24 11.70 1.40 17.08
N GLU A 25 12.05 2.68 17.20
CA GLU A 25 11.14 3.80 17.02
C GLU A 25 10.76 3.80 15.53
N ALA A 26 9.85 2.90 15.16
CA ALA A 26 9.16 3.00 13.90
C ALA A 26 8.43 4.34 13.96
N CYS A 27 8.90 5.31 13.18
CA CYS A 27 8.30 6.63 13.13
C CYS A 27 6.82 6.45 12.74
N ARG A 28 5.92 6.44 13.74
CA ARG A 28 4.48 6.16 13.55
C ARG A 28 3.73 7.35 12.95
N THR A 29 4.38 8.50 12.88
CA THR A 29 3.92 9.64 12.10
C THR A 29 4.15 9.35 10.63
N ALA A 30 3.11 8.88 9.94
CA ALA A 30 3.12 8.91 8.50
C ALA A 30 3.24 10.36 8.05
N ALA A 31 4.38 10.71 7.46
CA ALA A 31 4.53 11.96 6.75
C ALA A 31 3.53 12.00 5.57
N PRO A 32 3.13 13.20 5.12
CA PRO A 32 2.32 13.33 3.92
C PRO A 32 2.94 12.54 2.75
N ALA A 33 2.15 11.66 2.14
CA ALA A 33 2.66 10.71 1.14
C ALA A 33 1.56 10.28 0.15
N ASP A 34 1.98 10.01 -1.08
CA ASP A 34 1.10 9.47 -2.11
C ASP A 34 1.41 8.00 -2.36
N LEU A 35 0.45 7.12 -2.10
CA LEU A 35 0.56 5.70 -2.37
C LEU A 35 -0.32 5.31 -3.55
N VAL A 36 0.30 4.95 -4.68
CA VAL A 36 -0.41 4.56 -5.90
C VAL A 36 -0.21 3.07 -6.17
N PHE A 37 -1.31 2.33 -6.30
CA PHE A 37 -1.32 0.93 -6.67
C PHE A 37 -1.62 0.78 -8.17
N LEU A 38 -0.76 0.04 -8.86
CA LEU A 38 -1.00 -0.42 -10.23
C LEU A 38 -1.43 -1.89 -10.18
N VAL A 39 -2.65 -2.18 -10.63
CA VAL A 39 -3.29 -3.50 -10.51
C VAL A 39 -3.48 -4.12 -11.88
N ASP A 40 -2.98 -5.34 -12.09
CA ASP A 40 -3.25 -6.11 -13.31
C ASP A 40 -4.65 -6.75 -13.24
N GLU A 41 -5.44 -6.54 -14.30
CA GLU A 41 -6.80 -7.06 -14.49
C GLU A 41 -6.93 -7.81 -15.83
N SER A 42 -5.80 -8.30 -16.36
CA SER A 42 -5.79 -9.10 -17.58
C SER A 42 -6.63 -10.38 -17.45
N TRP A 43 -7.06 -10.92 -18.59
CA TRP A 43 -7.90 -12.13 -18.66
C TRP A 43 -7.36 -13.32 -17.85
N GLY A 44 -6.04 -13.46 -17.76
CA GLY A 44 -5.40 -14.56 -17.03
C GLY A 44 -5.45 -14.43 -15.50
N VAL A 45 -5.72 -13.23 -14.97
CA VAL A 45 -5.78 -12.99 -13.52
C VAL A 45 -7.01 -13.66 -12.92
N GLY A 46 -8.17 -13.46 -13.55
CA GLY A 46 -9.45 -13.96 -13.08
C GLY A 46 -9.96 -13.28 -11.79
N GLN A 47 -11.27 -13.43 -11.53
CA GLN A 47 -11.96 -12.78 -10.42
C GLN A 47 -11.34 -13.08 -9.04
N THR A 48 -10.92 -14.33 -8.81
CA THR A 48 -10.39 -14.77 -7.52
C THR A 48 -9.06 -14.10 -7.18
N SER A 49 -8.14 -14.01 -8.16
CA SER A 49 -6.85 -13.35 -7.94
C SER A 49 -7.02 -11.85 -7.79
N PHE A 50 -7.93 -11.23 -8.56
CA PHE A 50 -8.26 -9.82 -8.40
C PHE A 50 -8.83 -9.51 -7.01
N SER A 51 -9.68 -10.41 -6.47
CA SER A 51 -10.16 -10.29 -5.08
C SER A 51 -9.01 -10.30 -4.08
N ARG A 52 -8.02 -11.19 -4.25
CA ARG A 52 -6.83 -11.24 -3.37
C ARG A 52 -6.00 -9.95 -3.45
N VAL A 53 -5.91 -9.34 -4.63
CA VAL A 53 -5.24 -8.04 -4.78
C VAL A 53 -5.99 -6.94 -4.03
N LYS A 54 -7.33 -6.90 -4.12
CA LYS A 54 -8.15 -5.97 -3.33
C LYS A 54 -7.95 -6.16 -1.83
N ASP A 55 -7.88 -7.40 -1.36
CA ASP A 55 -7.62 -7.73 0.05
C ASP A 55 -6.23 -7.27 0.49
N PHE A 56 -5.21 -7.49 -0.36
CA PHE A 56 -3.85 -7.02 -0.11
C PHE A 56 -3.75 -5.50 -0.01
N ILE A 57 -4.35 -4.77 -0.96
CA ILE A 57 -4.39 -3.30 -0.92
C ILE A 57 -5.14 -2.81 0.32
N SER A 58 -6.27 -3.46 0.66
CA SER A 58 -7.03 -3.16 1.88
C SER A 58 -6.20 -3.36 3.15
N ALA A 59 -5.39 -4.42 3.22
CA ALA A 59 -4.49 -4.67 4.34
C ALA A 59 -3.40 -3.61 4.48
N ILE A 60 -2.84 -3.13 3.37
CA ILE A 60 -1.88 -2.01 3.39
C ILE A 60 -2.55 -0.74 3.87
N ILE A 61 -3.72 -0.38 3.32
CA ILE A 61 -4.47 0.81 3.77
C ILE A 61 -4.73 0.71 5.27
N ASN A 62 -5.18 -0.45 5.76
CA ASN A 62 -5.41 -0.69 7.19
C ASN A 62 -4.18 -0.42 8.07
N SER A 63 -2.96 -0.61 7.57
CA SER A 63 -1.75 -0.29 8.35
C SER A 63 -1.58 1.21 8.65
N PHE A 64 -2.30 2.07 7.90
CA PHE A 64 -2.30 3.51 8.07
C PHE A 64 -3.55 4.03 8.79
N GLN A 65 -4.30 3.18 9.50
CA GLN A 65 -5.51 3.57 10.24
C GLN A 65 -5.31 4.73 11.22
N ASP A 66 -4.10 4.90 11.77
CA ASP A 66 -3.77 5.94 12.75
C ASP A 66 -3.23 7.22 12.07
N SER A 67 -3.19 7.26 10.73
CA SER A 67 -2.70 8.38 9.93
C SER A 67 -3.84 9.25 9.40
N VAL A 68 -3.57 10.54 9.19
CA VAL A 68 -4.51 11.44 8.50
C VAL A 68 -4.57 11.03 7.02
N VAL A 69 -5.78 10.87 6.47
CA VAL A 69 -6.00 10.64 5.04
C VAL A 69 -6.41 11.95 4.37
N GLY A 70 -5.86 12.24 3.20
CA GLY A 70 -6.18 13.45 2.43
C GLY A 70 -4.96 14.35 2.20
N PRO A 71 -5.18 15.63 1.81
CA PRO A 71 -4.11 16.53 1.34
C PRO A 71 -2.96 16.75 2.31
N GLU A 72 -3.24 16.76 3.61
CA GLU A 72 -2.26 16.98 4.69
C GLU A 72 -1.67 15.68 5.26
N GLY A 73 -2.00 14.54 4.65
CA GLY A 73 -1.60 13.22 5.13
C GLY A 73 -1.36 12.25 3.98
N ILE A 74 -1.81 11.00 4.15
CA ILE A 74 -1.63 9.99 3.11
C ILE A 74 -2.78 10.06 2.11
N ARG A 75 -2.45 10.00 0.83
CA ARG A 75 -3.42 9.86 -0.26
C ARG A 75 -3.21 8.53 -0.96
N PHE A 76 -4.30 7.89 -1.34
CA PHE A 76 -4.29 6.57 -1.98
C PHE A 76 -4.84 6.69 -3.40
N GLY A 77 -4.12 6.11 -4.37
CA GLY A 77 -4.54 6.02 -5.75
C GLY A 77 -4.54 4.57 -6.23
N VAL A 78 -5.48 4.23 -7.11
CA VAL A 78 -5.54 2.90 -7.74
C VAL A 78 -5.76 3.07 -9.24
N THR A 79 -4.80 2.60 -10.02
CA THR A 79 -4.91 2.47 -11.47
C THR A 79 -4.96 0.99 -11.81
N VAL A 80 -5.96 0.58 -12.56
CA VAL A 80 -6.14 -0.79 -13.00
C VAL A 80 -5.72 -0.89 -14.47
N TYR A 81 -4.85 -1.84 -14.77
CA TYR A 81 -4.29 -2.10 -16.09
C TYR A 81 -4.88 -3.40 -16.65
N GLY A 82 -5.65 -3.28 -17.73
CA GLY A 82 -6.05 -4.38 -18.62
C GLY A 82 -5.62 -4.03 -20.04
N ASP A 83 -6.54 -4.10 -21.00
CA ASP A 83 -6.29 -3.61 -22.37
C ASP A 83 -6.12 -2.08 -22.42
N ILE A 84 -6.87 -1.37 -21.58
CA ILE A 84 -6.81 0.09 -21.44
C ILE A 84 -6.58 0.42 -19.96
N PRO A 85 -5.58 1.25 -19.61
CA PRO A 85 -5.37 1.69 -18.24
C PRO A 85 -6.52 2.57 -17.77
N ARG A 86 -7.02 2.32 -16.56
CA ARG A 86 -8.16 3.03 -15.97
C ARG A 86 -7.82 3.45 -14.56
N MET A 87 -7.85 4.76 -14.31
CA MET A 87 -7.80 5.29 -12.95
C MET A 87 -9.14 5.02 -12.28
N ARG A 88 -9.14 4.17 -11.24
CA ARG A 88 -10.35 3.84 -10.48
C ARG A 88 -10.48 4.68 -9.21
N ILE A 89 -9.35 5.09 -8.66
CA ILE A 89 -9.26 5.96 -7.50
C ILE A 89 -8.12 6.95 -7.78
N ALA A 90 -8.44 8.23 -7.90
CA ALA A 90 -7.46 9.30 -7.93
C ALA A 90 -7.06 9.71 -6.51
N LEU A 91 -5.87 10.29 -6.36
CA LEU A 91 -5.35 10.75 -5.06
C LEU A 91 -6.23 11.80 -4.37
N THR A 92 -7.13 12.44 -5.13
CA THR A 92 -8.02 13.50 -4.65
C THR A 92 -9.46 13.03 -4.42
N ASP A 93 -9.78 11.77 -4.71
CA ASP A 93 -11.18 11.30 -4.69
C ASP A 93 -11.74 11.12 -3.28
N TYR A 94 -10.86 10.83 -2.31
CA TYR A 94 -11.26 10.50 -0.95
C TYR A 94 -10.36 11.18 0.07
N SER A 95 -10.97 11.68 1.15
CA SER A 95 -10.29 12.31 2.28
C SER A 95 -10.51 11.57 3.59
N SER A 96 -11.10 10.37 3.54
CA SER A 96 -11.29 9.53 4.70
C SER A 96 -10.85 8.09 4.44
N PHE A 97 -10.31 7.48 5.48
CA PHE A 97 -9.88 6.09 5.46
C PHE A 97 -11.01 5.13 5.06
N GLU A 98 -12.22 5.33 5.60
CA GLU A 98 -13.37 4.45 5.34
C GLU A 98 -13.84 4.51 3.89
N GLU A 99 -13.81 5.69 3.28
CA GLU A 99 -14.19 5.87 1.87
C GLU A 99 -13.18 5.20 0.95
N VAL A 100 -11.87 5.37 1.19
CA VAL A 100 -10.83 4.70 0.41
C VAL A 100 -10.97 3.18 0.52
N LEU A 101 -11.14 2.66 1.74
CA LEU A 101 -11.27 1.22 1.96
C LEU A 101 -12.52 0.64 1.28
N ARG A 102 -13.63 1.36 1.32
CA ARG A 102 -14.86 0.99 0.61
C ARG A 102 -14.64 1.01 -0.90
N ALA A 103 -14.05 2.08 -1.43
CA ALA A 103 -13.77 2.21 -2.86
C ALA A 103 -12.89 1.09 -3.38
N VAL A 104 -11.85 0.70 -2.64
CA VAL A 104 -10.99 -0.45 -2.98
C VAL A 104 -11.78 -1.75 -2.97
N LYS A 105 -12.64 -1.98 -1.98
CA LYS A 105 -13.49 -3.17 -1.88
C LYS A 105 -14.56 -3.23 -2.97
N ASP A 106 -14.98 -2.10 -3.50
CA ASP A 106 -16.01 -2.00 -4.53
C ASP A 106 -15.43 -1.98 -5.95
N LEU A 107 -14.10 -2.04 -6.11
CA LEU A 107 -13.46 -2.09 -7.42
C LEU A 107 -14.04 -3.24 -8.27
N PRO A 108 -14.58 -2.94 -9.46
CA PRO A 108 -15.14 -3.96 -10.33
C PRO A 108 -14.02 -4.74 -10.99
N PHE A 109 -14.23 -6.05 -11.12
CA PHE A 109 -13.47 -6.88 -12.05
C PHE A 109 -14.27 -6.93 -13.36
N GLU A 110 -13.74 -6.30 -14.40
CA GLU A 110 -14.32 -6.25 -15.74
C GLU A 110 -13.61 -7.24 -16.69
N GLY A 111 -12.64 -8.01 -16.18
CA GLY A 111 -11.99 -9.12 -16.85
C GLY A 111 -11.45 -8.72 -18.21
N GLY A 112 -10.52 -7.75 -18.21
CA GLY A 112 -9.84 -7.27 -19.41
C GLY A 112 -10.75 -7.04 -20.61
N ALA A 113 -11.98 -6.53 -20.47
CA ALA A 113 -12.88 -6.28 -21.61
C ALA A 113 -13.03 -7.47 -22.59
N SER A 114 -13.78 -8.50 -22.22
CA SER A 114 -14.21 -9.53 -23.21
C SER A 114 -15.13 -8.91 -24.27
N SER A 115 -14.55 -8.40 -25.36
CA SER A 115 -15.09 -8.26 -26.72
C SER A 115 -14.04 -7.56 -27.59
N ASN A 116 -13.46 -8.30 -28.55
CA ASN A 116 -12.59 -7.84 -29.63
C ASN A 116 -11.09 -7.88 -29.32
N HIS A 117 -10.55 -9.11 -29.28
CA HIS A 117 -9.23 -9.37 -29.86
C HIS A 117 -9.26 -8.97 -31.35
N ARG A 118 -9.18 -7.66 -31.66
CA ARG A 118 -8.64 -7.25 -32.94
C ARG A 118 -7.16 -7.53 -32.82
N ARG A 119 -6.79 -8.74 -33.25
CA ARG A 119 -5.44 -9.19 -33.53
C ARG A 119 -4.61 -7.96 -33.88
N LEU A 120 -3.77 -7.49 -32.96
CA LEU A 120 -2.61 -6.71 -33.37
C LEU A 120 -1.90 -7.68 -34.31
N VAL A 121 -2.06 -7.47 -35.61
CA VAL A 121 -1.17 -8.07 -36.58
C VAL A 121 0.19 -7.67 -36.06
N THR A 122 0.97 -8.64 -35.58
CA THR A 122 2.33 -8.46 -35.09
C THR A 122 3.09 -7.64 -36.14
N GLY A 123 3.13 -6.32 -35.98
CA GLY A 123 3.48 -5.39 -37.06
C GLY A 123 2.81 -4.01 -36.99
N ASP A 124 1.60 -3.89 -36.42
CA ASP A 124 0.95 -2.58 -36.29
C ASP A 124 1.41 -1.86 -35.01
N PRO A 125 2.01 -0.66 -35.12
CA PRO A 125 2.34 0.15 -33.95
C PRO A 125 1.04 0.61 -33.25
N PRO A 126 1.05 0.76 -31.91
CA PRO A 126 -0.13 1.20 -31.18
C PRO A 126 -0.63 2.56 -31.71
N PRO A 127 -1.96 2.75 -31.86
CA PRO A 127 -2.54 3.95 -32.47
C PRO A 127 -2.33 5.23 -31.66
N TYR A 128 -1.77 5.14 -30.46
CA TYR A 128 -1.45 6.29 -29.61
C TYR A 128 -0.11 6.07 -28.91
N PRO A 129 0.69 7.15 -28.72
CA PRO A 129 1.78 7.09 -27.76
C PRO A 129 1.18 6.75 -26.39
N LEU A 130 1.73 5.72 -25.75
CA LEU A 130 1.38 5.41 -24.36
C LEU A 130 1.54 6.69 -23.53
N PRO A 131 0.61 7.00 -22.63
CA PRO A 131 0.81 8.10 -21.70
C PRO A 131 2.16 7.88 -21.01
N PRO A 132 2.98 8.93 -20.81
CA PRO A 132 4.22 8.78 -20.08
C PRO A 132 3.89 8.10 -18.74
N PRO A 133 4.67 7.09 -18.32
CA PRO A 133 4.48 6.52 -16.99
C PRO A 133 4.45 7.69 -15.99
N PRO A 134 3.53 7.68 -15.00
CA PRO A 134 3.56 8.71 -13.97
C PRO A 134 5.00 8.77 -13.46
N SER A 135 5.59 9.97 -13.51
CA SER A 135 6.93 10.20 -13.01
C SER A 135 6.89 9.98 -11.51
N ILE A 136 6.98 8.71 -11.09
CA ILE A 136 7.46 8.37 -9.77
C ILE A 136 8.85 8.96 -9.78
N GLY A 137 9.01 10.10 -9.10
CA GLY A 137 10.32 10.66 -8.83
C GLY A 137 11.16 9.50 -8.36
N ALA A 138 12.18 9.15 -9.14
CA ALA A 138 13.14 8.15 -8.73
C ALA A 138 13.66 8.67 -7.39
N LEU A 139 13.24 8.04 -6.29
CA LEU A 139 13.90 8.20 -5.01
C LEU A 139 15.26 7.56 -5.21
N THR A 140 16.18 8.33 -5.77
CA THR A 140 17.60 8.05 -5.75
C THR A 140 17.95 7.94 -4.28
N PHE A 141 18.08 6.70 -3.81
CA PHE A 141 18.77 6.36 -2.56
C PHE A 141 20.25 6.73 -2.73
N HIS A 142 20.52 8.02 -2.68
CA HIS A 142 21.86 8.58 -2.62
C HIS A 142 21.85 9.91 -1.90
N GLU A 143 21.30 9.92 -0.68
CA GLU A 143 21.76 10.82 0.39
C GLU A 143 21.10 10.41 1.71
N LEU A 144 21.59 9.32 2.27
CA LEU A 144 21.80 9.24 3.71
C LEU A 144 23.30 9.07 3.88
N GLN A 145 23.92 10.05 4.54
CA GLN A 145 25.31 10.01 4.99
C GLN A 145 25.59 8.78 5.84
#